data_AF-A0A537BHT1-F1
#
_entry.id   AF-A0A537BHT1-F1
#
_cell.length_a   1.000
_cell.length_b   1.000
_cell.length_c   1.000
_cell.angle_alpha   90.00
_cell.angle_beta   90.00
_cell.angle_gamma   90.00
#
_symmetry.space_group_name_H-M   'P 1'
#
loop_
_entity.id
_entity.type
_entity.pdbx_description
1 polymer ?
#
loop_
_entity_poly.entity_id
_entity_poly.type
_entity_poly.pdbx_seq_one_letter_code
_entity_poly.pdbx_strand_id
1 'polypeptide(L)'
;MSTITVLNRAAAVATGITVTDILPAVVLASATPSQGTCSGTTTITCTDGDVVVGMSIARRRLTAPSTCRRSPPARDTRRAARGESPGSRGAHGRGR
;
A
#
# COMPACT_ATOMS: atom_id res chain seq x y z
N MET A 1 0.84 6.61 -11.19
CA MET A 1 -0.53 6.65 -11.72
C MET A 1 -0.70 5.43 -12.60
N SER A 2 -1.71 4.59 -12.35
CA SER A 2 -1.96 3.39 -13.14
C SER A 2 -3.24 3.56 -13.94
N THR A 3 -3.26 3.08 -15.18
CA THR A 3 -4.44 3.12 -16.05
C THR A 3 -4.75 1.70 -16.52
N ILE A 4 -6.01 1.30 -16.40
CA ILE A 4 -6.51 0.03 -16.96
C ILE A 4 -7.37 0.39 -18.18
N THR A 5 -7.20 -0.34 -19.28
CA THR A 5 -7.95 -0.13 -20.51
C THR A 5 -8.67 -1.42 -20.91
N VAL A 6 -9.96 -1.30 -21.20
CA VAL A 6 -10.80 -2.37 -21.75
C VAL A 6 -11.12 -1.98 -23.20
N LEU A 7 -10.83 -2.87 -24.15
CA LEU A 7 -11.14 -2.69 -25.56
C LEU A 7 -11.99 -3.86 -26.05
N ASN A 8 -13.18 -3.56 -26.58
CA ASN A 8 -13.99 -4.57 -27.22
C ASN A 8 -13.53 -4.79 -28.67
N ARG A 9 -12.83 -5.90 -28.93
CA ARG A 9 -12.38 -6.32 -30.27
C ARG A 9 -13.33 -7.30 -30.97
N ALA A 10 -14.45 -7.66 -30.35
CA ALA A 10 -15.42 -8.57 -30.96
C ALA A 10 -16.25 -7.83 -32.02
N ALA A 11 -16.93 -8.58 -32.89
CA ALA A 11 -17.86 -8.04 -33.88
C ALA A 11 -19.25 -7.70 -33.29
N ALA A 12 -19.43 -7.81 -31.97
CA ALA A 12 -20.67 -7.55 -31.26
C ALA A 12 -20.43 -6.72 -29.98
N VAL A 13 -21.48 -6.07 -29.48
CA VAL A 13 -21.45 -5.29 -28.23
C VAL A 13 -21.14 -6.22 -27.05
N ALA A 14 -20.18 -5.82 -26.22
CA ALA A 14 -19.83 -6.54 -25.01
C ALA A 14 -20.65 -5.99 -23.85
N THR A 15 -21.41 -6.85 -23.18
CA THR A 15 -22.30 -6.48 -22.08
C THR A 15 -21.89 -7.21 -20.81
N GLY A 16 -22.27 -6.67 -19.64
CA GLY A 16 -21.97 -7.30 -18.35
C GLY A 16 -20.48 -7.32 -17.98
N ILE A 17 -19.68 -6.42 -18.54
CA ILE A 17 -18.24 -6.35 -18.26
C ILE A 17 -18.01 -5.93 -16.81
N THR A 18 -17.30 -6.80 -16.09
CA THR A 18 -16.85 -6.57 -14.73
C THR A 18 -15.34 -6.81 -14.66
N VAL A 19 -14.62 -5.87 -14.05
CA VAL A 19 -13.18 -6.00 -13.87
C VAL A 19 -12.81 -5.76 -12.41
N THR A 20 -12.12 -6.73 -11.84
CA THR A 20 -11.68 -6.75 -10.45
C THR A 20 -10.17 -6.49 -10.34
N ASP A 21 -9.77 -5.60 -9.42
CA ASP A 21 -8.37 -5.25 -9.13
C ASP A 21 -8.11 -5.37 -7.62
N ILE A 22 -7.20 -6.26 -7.22
CA ILE A 22 -6.88 -6.57 -5.82
C ILE A 22 -5.62 -5.81 -5.39
N LEU A 23 -5.71 -5.10 -4.28
CA LEU A 23 -4.70 -4.20 -3.74
C LEU A 23 -4.14 -4.74 -2.42
N PRO A 24 -3.14 -5.65 -2.44
CA PRO A 24 -2.73 -6.39 -1.24
C PRO A 24 -1.99 -5.55 -0.19
N ALA A 25 -1.34 -4.45 -0.58
CA ALA A 25 -0.48 -3.66 0.32
C ALA A 25 -0.59 -2.14 0.08
N VAL A 26 -1.65 -1.69 -0.58
CA VAL A 26 -1.89 -0.26 -0.85
C VAL A 26 -3.37 0.04 -0.65
N VAL A 27 -3.69 1.29 -0.32
CA VAL A 27 -5.07 1.75 -0.23
C VAL A 27 -5.46 2.51 -1.49
N LEU A 28 -6.69 2.32 -1.94
CA LEU A 28 -7.24 3.13 -3.03
C LEU A 28 -7.35 4.59 -2.59
N ALA A 29 -6.72 5.50 -3.33
CA ALA A 29 -6.95 6.93 -3.18
C ALA A 29 -8.11 7.38 -4.07
N SER A 30 -8.13 6.94 -5.33
CA SER A 30 -9.26 7.13 -6.23
C SER A 30 -9.26 6.14 -7.40
N ALA A 31 -10.46 5.82 -7.89
CA ALA A 31 -10.68 5.13 -9.15
C ALA A 31 -11.75 5.91 -9.93
N THR A 32 -11.36 6.47 -11.07
CA THR A 32 -12.28 7.20 -11.95
C THR A 32 -12.35 6.49 -13.29
N PRO A 33 -13.45 5.76 -13.57
CA PRO A 33 -13.65 5.17 -14.88
C PRO A 33 -14.21 6.20 -15.87
N SER A 34 -13.93 6.02 -17.17
CA SER A 34 -14.53 6.84 -18.24
C SER A 34 -15.99 6.46 -18.53
N GLN A 35 -16.44 5.28 -18.07
CA GLN A 35 -17.80 4.78 -18.18
C GLN A 35 -18.08 3.79 -17.04
N GLY A 36 -19.32 3.76 -16.56
CA GLY A 36 -19.73 2.85 -15.51
C GLY A 36 -19.27 3.30 -14.12
N THR A 37 -19.15 2.34 -13.19
CA THR A 37 -18.90 2.64 -11.78
C THR A 37 -17.88 1.70 -11.17
N CYS A 38 -16.96 2.25 -10.37
CA CYS A 38 -16.03 1.48 -9.54
C CYS A 38 -16.42 1.57 -8.06
N SER A 39 -16.28 0.47 -7.33
CA SER A 39 -16.52 0.42 -5.88
C SER A 39 -15.44 -0.42 -5.18
N GLY A 40 -15.29 -0.22 -3.87
CA GLY A 40 -14.30 -0.92 -3.04
C GLY A 40 -13.02 -0.11 -2.79
N THR A 41 -12.16 -0.63 -1.90
CA THR A 41 -10.94 0.06 -1.43
C THR A 41 -9.69 -0.81 -1.47
N THR A 42 -9.83 -2.11 -1.15
CA THR A 42 -8.77 -3.12 -1.24
C THR A 42 -9.01 -4.10 -2.38
N THR A 43 -10.26 -4.45 -2.64
CA THR A 43 -10.67 -5.12 -3.87
C THR A 43 -11.59 -4.16 -4.59
N ILE A 44 -11.15 -3.68 -5.75
CA ILE A 44 -11.89 -2.73 -6.56
C ILE A 44 -12.63 -3.51 -7.63
N THR A 45 -13.94 -3.38 -7.66
CA THR A 45 -14.76 -3.95 -8.72
C THR A 45 -15.37 -2.80 -9.49
N CYS A 46 -15.13 -2.77 -10.81
CA CYS A 46 -15.85 -1.85 -11.68
C CYS A 46 -16.69 -2.59 -12.71
N THR A 47 -17.86 -2.03 -12.97
CA THR A 47 -18.81 -2.46 -13.98
C THR A 47 -18.82 -1.42 -15.10
N ASP A 48 -18.48 -1.84 -16.30
CA ASP A 48 -18.24 -0.93 -17.44
C ASP A 48 -19.49 -0.74 -18.33
N GLY A 49 -20.62 -1.37 -17.98
CA GLY A 49 -21.85 -1.33 -18.77
C GLY A 49 -21.67 -1.98 -20.15
N ASP A 50 -22.33 -1.42 -21.16
CA ASP A 50 -22.17 -1.88 -22.55
C ASP A 50 -20.98 -1.21 -23.23
N VAL A 51 -20.11 -2.02 -23.82
CA VAL A 51 -18.93 -1.57 -24.58
C VAL A 51 -19.15 -1.90 -26.05
N VAL A 52 -19.43 -0.87 -26.86
CA VAL A 52 -19.68 -1.02 -28.30
C VAL A 52 -18.41 -1.51 -29.02
N VAL A 53 -18.62 -2.17 -30.17
CA VAL A 53 -17.53 -2.69 -31.03
C VAL A 53 -16.50 -1.60 -31.33
N GLY A 54 -15.23 -1.91 -31.05
CA GLY A 54 -14.11 -0.99 -31.30
C GLY A 54 -13.94 0.12 -30.26
N MET A 55 -14.85 0.26 -29.29
CA MET A 55 -14.68 1.26 -28.22
C MET A 55 -13.71 0.80 -27.15
N SER A 56 -12.99 1.77 -26.59
CA SER A 56 -12.13 1.59 -25.43
C SER A 56 -12.65 2.38 -24.24
N ILE A 57 -12.66 1.74 -23.08
CA ILE A 57 -12.94 2.35 -21.79
C ILE A 57 -11.64 2.38 -21.02
N ALA A 58 -11.29 3.54 -20.47
CA ALA A 58 -10.10 3.72 -19.67
C ALA A 58 -10.48 4.12 -18.26
N ARG A 59 -9.73 3.62 -17.28
CA ARG A 59 -9.94 3.99 -15.88
C ARG A 59 -8.63 4.28 -15.21
N ARG A 60 -8.60 5.44 -14.56
CA ARG A 60 -7.42 5.94 -13.84
C ARG A 60 -7.51 5.50 -12.40
N ARG A 61 -6.50 4.77 -11.95
CA ARG A 61 -6.33 4.35 -10.57
C ARG A 61 -5.19 5.10 -9.92
N LEU A 62 -5.47 5.67 -8.76
CA LEU A 62 -4.50 6.30 -7.88
C LEU A 62 -4.50 5.55 -6.56
N THR A 63 -3.33 5.06 -6.13
CA THR A 63 -3.18 4.38 -4.84
C THR A 63 -2.19 5.10 -3.96
N ALA A 64 -2.53 5.22 -2.69
CA ALA A 64 -1.57 5.62 -1.68
C ALA A 64 -0.89 4.36 -1.13
N PRO A 65 0.43 4.42 -0.85
CA PRO A 65 1.06 3.35 -0.08
C PRO A 65 0.28 3.17 1.22
N SER A 66 -0.01 1.91 1.60
CA SER A 66 -0.40 1.61 2.97
C SER A 66 0.71 2.19 3.81
N THR A 67 0.42 3.22 4.59
CA THR A 67 1.46 3.84 5.41
C THR A 67 2.00 2.70 6.27
N CYS A 68 3.22 2.26 5.96
CA CYS A 68 4.00 1.48 6.88
C CYS A 68 4.13 2.43 8.06
N ARG A 69 3.18 2.33 8.99
CA ARG A 69 3.19 2.99 10.28
C ARG A 69 4.53 2.58 10.81
N ARG A 70 5.48 3.53 10.76
CA ARG A 70 6.86 3.40 11.20
C ARG A 70 6.92 2.25 12.17
N SER A 71 7.60 1.15 11.80
CA SER A 71 8.22 0.36 12.86
C SER A 71 8.91 1.41 13.72
N PRO A 72 8.48 1.67 14.97
CA PRO A 72 9.31 2.50 15.83
C PRO A 72 10.69 1.84 15.74
N PRO A 73 11.79 2.61 15.61
CA PRO A 73 13.10 2.00 15.76
C PRO A 73 12.99 1.21 17.06
N ALA A 74 13.18 -0.11 16.99
CA ALA A 74 13.15 -0.93 18.18
C ALA A 74 14.04 -0.20 19.18
N ARG A 75 13.42 0.35 20.23
CA ARG A 75 14.14 1.03 21.29
C ARG A 75 14.83 -0.13 21.96
N ASP A 76 16.03 -0.47 21.50
CA ASP A 76 16.89 -1.43 22.14
C ASP A 76 17.37 -0.76 23.42
N THR A 77 16.46 -0.71 24.40
CA THR A 77 16.81 -0.52 25.80
C THR A 77 17.33 -1.85 26.34
N ARG A 78 18.45 -2.34 25.81
CA ARG A 78 19.41 -3.11 26.62
C ARG A 78 20.12 -2.15 27.59
N ARG A 79 19.35 -1.53 28.48
CA ARG A 79 19.84 -1.01 29.75
C ARG A 79 18.77 -1.19 30.82
N ALA A 80 18.63 -2.43 31.25
CA ALA A 80 18.10 -2.80 32.56
C ALA A 80 19.09 -3.81 33.14
N ALA A 81 20.07 -3.33 33.91
CA ALA A 81 20.02 -3.43 35.36
C ALA A 81 20.02 -4.89 35.85
N ARG A 82 21.19 -5.53 35.82
CA ARG A 82 21.59 -6.41 36.92
C ARG A 82 22.52 -5.58 37.80
N GLY A 83 22.11 -5.40 39.03
CA GLY A 83 22.85 -4.63 40.02
C GLY A 83 24.08 -5.39 40.49
N GLU A 84 25.17 -4.65 40.68
CA GLU A 84 26.19 -4.90 41.68
C GLU A 84 26.74 -3.54 42.12
N SER A 85 26.60 -3.25 43.42
CA SER A 85 27.13 -2.07 44.11
C SER A 85 28.63 -2.25 44.46
N PRO A 86 29.24 -1.39 45.29
CA PRO A 86 30.04 -0.22 44.97
C PRO A 86 31.56 -0.44 45.19
N GLY A 87 32.37 0.56 44.81
CA GLY A 87 33.83 0.44 44.72
C GLY A 87 34.64 0.50 46.02
N SER A 88 35.94 0.23 45.86
CA SER A 88 37.11 0.98 46.39
C SER A 88 38.35 0.08 46.54
N ARG A 89 39.54 0.69 46.40
CA ARG A 89 40.95 0.22 46.55
C ARG A 89 41.67 0.07 45.21
N GLY A 90 42.76 0.78 44.92
CA GLY A 90 43.55 1.74 45.68
C GLY A 90 44.56 2.41 44.73
N ALA A 91 44.84 3.69 44.98
CA ALA A 91 45.79 4.49 44.22
C ALA A 91 47.23 4.01 44.47
N HIS A 92 47.99 3.77 43.41
CA HIS A 92 49.45 3.68 43.48
C HIS A 92 50.02 5.09 43.68
N GLY A 93 50.54 5.35 44.88
CA GLY A 93 51.23 6.58 45.21
C GLY A 93 52.52 6.76 44.40
N ARG A 94 52.73 7.97 43.88
CA ARG A 94 54.05 8.49 43.54
C ARG A 94 54.37 9.58 44.56
N GLY A 95 55.46 9.40 45.31
CA GLY A 95 55.95 10.36 46.28
C GLY A 95 57.47 10.35 46.32
N ARG A 96 58.01 11.52 45.96
CA ARG A 96 59.35 12.09 46.23
C ARG A 96 60.55 11.46 45.51
#